data_AF-A0A6J0P606-F1
#
_entry.id   AF-A0A6J0P606-F1
#
_cell.length_a   1.000
_cell.length_b   1.000
_cell.length_c   1.000
_cell.angle_alpha   90.00
_cell.angle_beta   90.00
_cell.angle_gamma   90.00
#
_symmetry.space_group_name_H-M   'P 1'
#
loop_
_entity.id
_entity.type
_entity.pdbx_description
1 polymer ?
#
loop_
_entity_poly.entity_id
_entity_poly.type
_entity_poly.pdbx_seq_one_letter_code
_entity_poly.pdbx_strand_id
1 'polypeptide(L)'
;MKRGSVYKLNNFYGSKNKTVYQVSDHAVTVSFSWNSELSVLEDSTTPFDEDSFRFHSYAEFEANCDLKGDLYDVVGHMKLVNGQSLIDRPVLDEVEIAKARHLLVHVQSHDGPVMKLYLWDQAATDFCKKFKSYENTPTVLLVTTVNTKTIGVDKLVYKALCKH
;
A
#
# COMPACT_ATOMS: atom_id res chain seq x y z
N MET A 1 -12.02 2.64 -13.99
CA MET A 1 -11.77 1.19 -13.83
C MET A 1 -12.20 0.78 -12.44
N LYS A 2 -12.69 -0.45 -12.24
CA LYS A 2 -13.10 -0.97 -10.94
C LYS A 2 -12.10 -2.04 -10.46
N ARG A 3 -11.68 -1.94 -9.20
CA ARG A 3 -10.79 -2.93 -8.58
C ARG A 3 -11.47 -4.31 -8.56
N GLY A 4 -10.70 -5.36 -8.87
CA GLY A 4 -11.19 -6.75 -8.91
C GLY A 4 -12.01 -7.09 -10.16
N SER A 5 -12.06 -6.21 -11.15
CA SER A 5 -12.71 -6.47 -12.44
C SER A 5 -11.66 -6.64 -13.54
N VAL A 6 -11.95 -7.53 -14.49
CA VAL A 6 -11.10 -7.80 -15.66
C VAL A 6 -11.55 -6.95 -16.83
N TYR A 7 -10.58 -6.42 -17.59
CA TYR A 7 -10.83 -5.57 -18.74
C TYR A 7 -10.00 -6.01 -19.95
N LYS A 8 -10.58 -5.85 -21.14
CA LYS A 8 -9.85 -5.83 -22.39
C LYS A 8 -9.48 -4.39 -22.73
N LEU A 9 -8.19 -4.15 -22.97
CA LEU A 9 -7.66 -2.84 -23.38
C LEU A 9 -7.13 -2.95 -24.81
N ASN A 10 -7.66 -2.12 -25.72
CA ASN A 10 -7.16 -1.99 -27.10
C ASN A 10 -6.57 -0.57 -27.32
N ASN A 11 -5.81 -0.42 -28.40
CA ASN A 11 -5.23 0.86 -28.83
C ASN A 11 -4.40 1.55 -27.73
N PHE A 12 -3.43 0.81 -27.16
CA PHE A 12 -2.55 1.31 -26.10
C PHE A 12 -1.11 1.44 -26.58
N TYR A 13 -0.30 2.20 -25.84
CA TYR A 13 1.13 2.34 -26.09
C TYR A 13 1.94 1.66 -25.00
N GLY A 14 2.99 0.94 -25.40
CA GLY A 14 4.03 0.44 -24.50
C GLY A 14 5.22 1.38 -24.49
N SER A 15 5.78 1.65 -23.32
CA SER A 15 7.05 2.38 -23.16
C SER A 15 7.92 1.72 -22.11
N LYS A 16 9.22 1.98 -22.12
CA LYS A 16 10.13 1.42 -21.10
C LYS A 16 9.70 1.90 -19.72
N ASN A 17 9.62 0.97 -18.78
CA ASN A 17 9.27 1.29 -17.40
C ASN A 17 10.35 2.19 -16.77
N LYS A 18 9.93 3.10 -15.90
CA LYS A 18 10.84 3.95 -15.13
C LYS A 18 11.35 3.15 -13.92
N THR A 19 12.61 3.34 -13.59
CA THR A 19 13.23 2.69 -12.41
C THR A 19 12.93 3.42 -11.09
N VAL A 20 11.97 4.34 -11.10
CA VAL A 20 11.63 5.21 -9.95
C VAL A 20 10.19 4.95 -9.57
N TYR A 21 9.95 4.66 -8.28
CA TYR A 21 8.66 4.24 -7.73
C TYR A 21 8.04 3.05 -8.49
N GLN A 22 8.88 2.05 -8.73
CA GLN A 22 8.51 0.86 -9.49
C GLN A 22 7.55 -0.02 -8.67
N VAL A 23 6.49 -0.51 -9.33
CA VAL A 23 5.44 -1.35 -8.71
C VAL A 23 5.40 -2.75 -9.32
N SER A 24 6.29 -3.05 -10.28
CA SER A 24 6.31 -4.28 -11.06
C SER A 24 7.68 -4.46 -11.72
N ASP A 25 8.18 -5.69 -11.82
CA ASP A 25 9.43 -6.03 -12.52
C ASP A 25 9.31 -5.99 -14.05
N HIS A 26 8.11 -5.77 -14.58
CA HIS A 26 7.94 -5.66 -16.02
C HIS A 26 8.76 -4.50 -16.60
N ALA A 27 9.48 -4.80 -17.68
CA ALA A 27 10.33 -3.84 -18.39
C ALA A 27 9.54 -2.74 -19.12
N VAL A 28 8.22 -2.89 -19.24
CA VAL A 28 7.34 -2.04 -20.04
C VAL A 28 6.15 -1.57 -19.21
N THR A 29 5.77 -0.31 -19.38
CA THR A 29 4.55 0.29 -18.84
C THR A 29 3.56 0.55 -19.98
N VAL A 30 2.29 0.23 -19.75
CA VAL A 30 1.18 0.52 -20.67
C VAL A 30 0.63 1.92 -20.39
N SER A 31 0.40 2.70 -21.44
CA SER A 31 -0.19 4.04 -21.39
C SER A 31 -1.43 4.15 -22.27
N PHE A 32 -2.43 4.85 -21.75
CA PHE A 32 -3.68 5.16 -22.46
C PHE A 32 -3.47 6.37 -23.38
N SER A 33 -4.12 6.35 -24.53
CA SER A 33 -4.22 7.44 -25.48
C SER A 33 -5.68 7.83 -25.71
N TRP A 34 -5.89 8.87 -26.51
CA TRP A 34 -7.21 9.40 -26.84
C TRP A 34 -8.13 8.38 -27.54
N ASN A 35 -7.57 7.38 -28.20
CA ASN A 35 -8.29 6.30 -28.90
C ASN A 35 -8.20 4.95 -28.18
N SER A 36 -7.71 4.90 -26.93
CA SER A 36 -7.71 3.67 -26.14
C SER A 36 -9.14 3.24 -25.83
N GLU A 37 -9.43 1.97 -26.06
CA GLU A 37 -10.74 1.38 -25.82
C GLU A 37 -10.64 0.37 -24.69
N LEU A 38 -11.48 0.54 -23.67
CA LEU A 38 -11.52 -0.33 -22.50
C LEU A 38 -12.92 -0.94 -22.36
N SER A 39 -13.03 -2.26 -22.39
CA SER A 39 -14.28 -2.99 -22.18
C SER A 39 -14.18 -4.00 -21.05
N VAL A 40 -15.24 -4.15 -20.25
CA VAL A 40 -15.31 -5.16 -19.18
C VAL A 40 -15.31 -6.55 -19.80
N LEU A 41 -14.62 -7.50 -19.17
CA LEU A 41 -14.59 -8.90 -19.56
C LEU A 41 -15.20 -9.73 -18.41
N GLU A 42 -16.42 -10.23 -18.60
CA GLU A 42 -17.17 -10.93 -17.53
C GLU A 42 -16.76 -12.40 -17.36
N ASP A 43 -16.33 -13.08 -18.43
CA ASP A 43 -15.99 -14.51 -18.45
C ASP A 43 -14.58 -14.79 -19.00
N SER A 44 -13.54 -14.28 -18.33
CA SER A 44 -12.16 -14.62 -18.70
C SER A 44 -11.85 -16.06 -18.30
N THR A 45 -11.63 -16.94 -19.29
CA THR A 45 -11.15 -18.32 -19.06
C THR A 45 -9.64 -18.39 -18.86
N THR A 46 -8.92 -17.30 -19.17
CA THR A 46 -7.48 -17.21 -18.94
C THR A 46 -7.24 -17.09 -17.43
N PRO A 47 -6.52 -18.04 -16.81
CA PRO A 47 -6.07 -17.87 -15.44
C PRO A 47 -5.10 -16.69 -15.41
N PHE A 48 -5.41 -15.70 -14.58
CA PHE A 48 -4.46 -14.66 -14.22
C PHE A 48 -3.61 -15.20 -13.08
N ASP A 49 -2.32 -14.88 -13.10
CA ASP A 49 -1.49 -15.09 -11.92
C ASP A 49 -2.10 -14.33 -10.74
N GLU A 50 -2.13 -14.96 -9.57
CA GLU A 50 -2.61 -14.31 -8.34
C GLU A 50 -1.83 -13.00 -8.09
N ASP A 51 -2.49 -12.05 -7.42
CA ASP A 51 -1.87 -10.78 -7.03
C ASP A 51 -0.48 -11.03 -6.42
N SER A 52 0.57 -10.60 -7.12
CA SER A 52 1.94 -10.78 -6.67
C SER A 52 2.30 -9.68 -5.69
N PHE A 53 2.29 -10.02 -4.39
CA PHE A 53 2.82 -9.14 -3.35
C PHE A 53 4.35 -9.09 -3.43
N ARG A 54 4.90 -7.89 -3.47
CA ARG A 54 6.34 -7.62 -3.43
C ARG A 54 6.80 -7.42 -1.99
N PHE A 55 6.78 -8.51 -1.22
CA PHE A 55 7.35 -8.50 0.12
C PHE A 55 8.87 -8.47 0.04
N HIS A 56 9.49 -7.55 0.76
CA HIS A 56 10.94 -7.46 0.89
C HIS A 56 11.35 -7.61 2.36
N SER A 57 12.58 -8.06 2.57
CA SER A 57 13.20 -8.11 3.89
C SER A 57 13.47 -6.71 4.44
N TYR A 58 13.64 -6.62 5.75
CA TYR A 58 14.06 -5.37 6.39
C TYR A 58 15.44 -4.89 5.89
N ALA A 59 16.36 -5.81 5.59
CA ALA A 59 17.68 -5.47 5.09
C ALA A 59 17.62 -4.81 3.69
N GLU A 60 16.77 -5.33 2.80
CA GLU A 60 16.52 -4.73 1.48
C GLU A 60 15.82 -3.38 1.61
N PHE A 61 14.92 -3.23 2.58
CA PHE A 61 14.35 -1.92 2.92
C PHE A 61 15.47 -0.94 3.31
N GLU A 62 16.34 -1.32 4.26
CA GLU A 62 17.36 -0.42 4.80
C GLU A 62 18.34 0.01 3.72
N ALA A 63 18.74 -0.92 2.85
CA ALA A 63 19.64 -0.64 1.73
C ALA A 63 19.03 0.31 0.68
N ASN A 64 17.70 0.28 0.51
CA ASN A 64 17.02 1.01 -0.57
C ASN A 64 16.20 2.22 -0.09
N CYS A 65 16.22 2.52 1.21
CA CYS A 65 15.50 3.66 1.78
C CYS A 65 15.94 4.97 1.12
N ASP A 66 14.98 5.88 0.87
CA ASP A 66 15.20 7.19 0.25
C ASP A 66 15.74 7.16 -1.21
N LEU A 67 16.03 6.00 -1.79
CA LEU A 67 16.52 5.87 -3.17
C LEU A 67 15.43 6.04 -4.23
N LYS A 68 14.16 6.20 -3.83
CA LYS A 68 12.98 6.31 -4.71
C LYS A 68 12.88 5.16 -5.71
N GLY A 69 13.43 3.99 -5.38
CA GLY A 69 13.39 2.78 -6.20
C GLY A 69 12.03 2.10 -6.15
N ASP A 70 12.00 0.85 -5.70
CA ASP A 70 10.78 0.06 -5.63
C ASP A 70 9.79 0.61 -4.58
N LEU A 71 8.50 0.43 -4.86
CA LEU A 71 7.44 0.54 -3.85
C LEU A 71 7.19 -0.86 -3.28
N TYR A 72 7.11 -0.91 -1.96
CA TYR A 72 7.14 -2.15 -1.19
C TYR A 72 5.73 -2.58 -0.81
N ASP A 73 5.49 -3.88 -0.72
CA ASP A 73 4.31 -4.39 -0.01
C ASP A 73 4.72 -4.84 1.38
N VAL A 74 3.90 -4.49 2.39
CA VAL A 74 4.20 -4.70 3.80
C VAL A 74 3.06 -5.48 4.43
N VAL A 75 3.41 -6.62 5.05
CA VAL A 75 2.50 -7.38 5.91
C VAL A 75 3.13 -7.53 7.29
N GLY A 76 2.31 -7.38 8.33
CA GLY A 76 2.78 -7.63 9.69
C GLY A 76 1.72 -7.41 10.75
N HIS A 77 2.09 -7.78 11.97
CA HIS A 77 1.27 -7.54 13.15
C HIS A 77 1.33 -6.08 13.55
N MET A 78 0.17 -5.45 13.64
CA MET A 78 0.07 -4.15 14.26
C MET A 78 0.44 -4.27 15.75
N LYS A 79 1.15 -3.28 16.27
CA LYS A 79 1.55 -3.17 17.68
C LYS A 79 0.92 -1.97 18.33
N LEU A 80 0.92 -0.84 17.61
CA LEU A 80 0.27 0.39 18.03
C LEU A 80 -0.52 0.98 16.86
N VAL A 81 -1.67 1.58 17.16
CA VAL A 81 -2.45 2.38 16.21
C VAL A 81 -2.67 3.75 16.80
N ASN A 82 -2.12 4.77 16.16
CA ASN A 82 -2.13 6.16 16.62
C ASN A 82 -1.65 6.33 18.08
N GLY A 83 -0.60 5.60 18.45
CA GLY A 83 -0.02 5.61 19.82
C GLY A 83 -0.74 4.70 20.83
N GLN A 84 -1.88 4.10 20.48
CA GLN A 84 -2.64 3.22 21.35
C GLN A 84 -2.23 1.75 21.15
N SER A 85 -2.08 1.01 22.25
CA SER A 85 -1.84 -0.44 22.23
C SER A 85 -3.07 -1.21 21.75
N LEU A 86 -2.85 -2.40 21.20
CA LEU A 86 -3.92 -3.34 20.78
C LEU A 86 -4.34 -4.31 21.89
N ILE A 87 -3.75 -4.22 23.10
CA ILE A 87 -4.22 -4.95 24.28
C ILE A 87 -5.69 -4.63 24.53
N ASP A 88 -6.02 -3.34 24.48
CA ASP A 88 -7.37 -2.82 24.39
C ASP A 88 -7.66 -2.41 22.95
N ARG A 89 -8.93 -2.35 22.55
CA ARG A 89 -9.30 -1.90 21.21
C ARG A 89 -9.01 -0.39 21.07
N PRO A 90 -8.13 0.03 20.13
CA PRO A 90 -7.87 1.45 19.90
C PRO A 90 -9.13 2.22 19.51
N VAL A 91 -9.34 3.37 20.13
CA VAL A 91 -10.42 4.31 19.81
C VAL A 91 -9.89 5.34 18.82
N LEU A 92 -10.37 5.28 17.58
CA LEU A 92 -9.94 6.18 16.51
C LEU A 92 -10.96 7.32 16.32
N ASP A 93 -10.56 8.56 16.58
CA ASP A 93 -11.40 9.73 16.30
C ASP A 93 -11.25 10.14 14.82
N GLU A 94 -12.36 10.06 14.08
CA GLU A 94 -12.39 10.41 12.66
C GLU A 94 -12.18 11.91 12.41
N VAL A 95 -12.65 12.77 13.33
CA VAL A 95 -12.49 14.22 13.23
C VAL A 95 -11.03 14.60 13.45
N GLU A 96 -10.38 13.99 14.44
CA GLU A 96 -8.94 14.20 14.68
C GLU A 96 -8.09 13.67 13.53
N ILE A 97 -8.38 12.46 13.03
CA ILE A 97 -7.65 11.88 11.88
C ILE A 97 -7.86 12.73 10.62
N ALA A 98 -9.09 13.20 10.36
CA ALA A 98 -9.36 14.08 9.22
C ALA A 98 -8.60 15.41 9.34
N LYS A 99 -8.51 15.98 10.55
CA LYS A 99 -7.76 17.21 10.83
C LYS A 99 -6.24 17.00 10.70
N ALA A 100 -5.71 15.91 11.26
CA ALA A 100 -4.29 15.56 11.18
C ALA A 100 -3.88 15.13 9.78
N ARG A 101 -4.83 14.61 8.98
CA ARG A 101 -4.65 14.03 7.65
C ARG A 101 -3.69 12.85 7.61
N HIS A 102 -3.35 12.27 8.76
CA HIS A 102 -2.52 11.09 8.84
C HIS A 102 -2.86 10.22 10.04
N LEU A 103 -2.46 8.96 9.95
CA LEU A 103 -2.55 7.97 11.01
C LEU A 103 -1.26 7.15 11.04
N LEU A 104 -0.71 6.96 12.24
CA LEU A 104 0.51 6.19 12.45
C LEU A 104 0.19 4.78 12.95
N VAL A 105 0.64 3.75 12.23
CA VAL A 105 0.58 2.36 12.67
C VAL A 105 1.99 1.86 12.92
N HIS A 106 2.23 1.22 14.06
CA HIS A 106 3.46 0.46 14.30
C HIS A 106 3.21 -0.98 13.87
N VAL A 107 3.99 -1.50 12.94
CA VAL A 107 3.83 -2.82 12.33
C VAL A 107 5.10 -3.62 12.49
N GLN A 108 5.00 -4.88 12.91
CA GLN A 108 6.10 -5.81 13.00
C GLN A 108 5.89 -6.96 12.01
N SER A 109 6.78 -7.10 11.03
CA SER A 109 6.84 -8.28 10.17
C SER A 109 7.47 -9.47 10.92
N HIS A 110 7.38 -10.67 10.34
CA HIS A 110 7.99 -11.88 10.92
C HIS A 110 9.49 -11.67 11.16
N ASP A 111 9.94 -11.84 12.40
CA ASP A 111 11.32 -11.61 12.87
C ASP A 111 11.92 -10.23 12.58
N GLY A 112 11.09 -9.28 12.13
CA GLY A 112 11.51 -7.92 11.80
C GLY A 112 11.47 -6.98 13.00
N PRO A 113 12.16 -5.82 12.91
CA PRO A 113 11.96 -4.74 13.86
C PRO A 113 10.54 -4.17 13.74
N VAL A 114 10.11 -3.43 14.76
CA VAL A 114 8.87 -2.66 14.69
C VAL A 114 9.08 -1.45 13.78
N MET A 115 8.26 -1.34 12.75
CA MET A 115 8.32 -0.29 11.75
C MET A 115 7.14 0.67 11.88
N LYS A 116 7.36 1.94 11.55
CA LYS A 116 6.36 3.00 11.61
C LYS A 116 5.78 3.24 10.20
N LEU A 117 4.46 3.12 10.10
CA LEU A 117 3.70 3.28 8.87
C LEU A 117 2.78 4.48 8.97
N TYR A 118 2.97 5.46 8.08
CA TYR A 118 2.15 6.66 8.01
C TYR A 118 1.17 6.55 6.85
N LEU A 119 -0.09 6.35 7.21
CA LEU A 119 -1.19 6.45 6.27
C LEU A 119 -1.57 7.93 6.17
N TRP A 120 -1.71 8.45 4.95
CA TRP A 120 -2.04 9.86 4.71
C TRP A 120 -3.39 9.99 4.01
N ASP A 121 -4.07 11.10 4.26
CA ASP A 121 -5.29 11.53 3.57
C ASP A 121 -6.34 10.40 3.52
N GLN A 122 -6.83 10.07 2.32
CA GLN A 122 -7.86 9.06 2.11
C GLN A 122 -7.47 7.70 2.69
N ALA A 123 -6.19 7.31 2.65
CA ALA A 123 -5.72 6.04 3.20
C ALA A 123 -5.91 5.99 4.73
N ALA A 124 -5.71 7.11 5.43
CA ALA A 124 -5.93 7.20 6.87
C ALA A 124 -7.43 7.12 7.20
N THR A 125 -8.27 7.81 6.42
CA THR A 125 -9.73 7.76 6.57
C THR A 125 -10.28 6.37 6.29
N ASP A 126 -9.85 5.73 5.21
CA ASP A 126 -10.29 4.38 4.82
C ASP A 126 -9.84 3.33 5.84
N PHE A 127 -8.61 3.45 6.35
CA PHE A 127 -8.15 2.62 7.44
C PHE A 127 -9.04 2.77 8.68
N CYS A 128 -9.33 4.00 9.10
CA CYS A 128 -10.16 4.25 10.28
C CYS A 128 -11.55 3.63 10.14
N LYS A 129 -12.22 3.87 9.01
CA LYS A 129 -13.54 3.29 8.70
C LYS A 129 -13.51 1.77 8.72
N LYS A 130 -12.52 1.17 8.05
CA LYS A 130 -12.37 -0.28 7.97
C LYS A 130 -12.04 -0.90 9.34
N PHE A 131 -11.14 -0.29 10.11
CA PHE A 131 -10.77 -0.72 11.45
C PHE A 131 -11.97 -0.75 12.40
N LYS A 132 -12.85 0.26 12.32
CA LYS A 132 -14.09 0.32 13.09
C LYS A 132 -15.14 -0.69 12.63
N SER A 133 -15.17 -1.03 11.35
CA SER A 133 -16.17 -1.96 10.79
C SER A 133 -16.01 -3.41 11.28
N TYR A 134 -14.84 -3.79 11.79
CA TYR A 134 -14.62 -5.13 12.34
C TYR A 134 -15.27 -5.29 13.72
N GLU A 135 -15.89 -6.44 13.96
CA GLU A 135 -16.42 -6.81 15.28
C GLU A 135 -15.27 -6.96 16.30
N ASN A 136 -14.23 -7.71 15.92
CA ASN A 136 -13.02 -7.90 16.71
C ASN A 136 -11.94 -6.90 16.34
N THR A 137 -11.00 -6.62 17.27
CA THR A 137 -9.84 -5.79 16.99
C THR A 137 -8.94 -6.47 15.94
N PRO A 138 -8.78 -5.92 14.72
CA PRO A 138 -7.87 -6.51 13.75
C PRO A 138 -6.42 -6.35 14.24
N THR A 139 -5.60 -7.38 14.04
CA THR A 139 -4.21 -7.43 14.56
C THR A 139 -3.16 -7.49 13.47
N VAL A 140 -3.54 -7.76 12.23
CA VAL A 140 -2.64 -7.83 11.06
C VAL A 140 -3.03 -6.77 10.06
N LEU A 141 -2.03 -6.15 9.44
CA LEU A 141 -2.20 -5.18 8.38
C LEU A 141 -1.39 -5.59 7.16
N LEU A 142 -2.02 -5.49 5.99
CA LEU A 142 -1.37 -5.56 4.69
C LEU A 142 -1.53 -4.19 4.02
N VAL A 143 -0.42 -3.60 3.59
CA VAL A 143 -0.38 -2.35 2.84
C VAL A 143 0.48 -2.55 1.61
N THR A 144 -0.03 -2.15 0.45
CA THR A 144 0.69 -2.28 -0.81
C THR A 144 1.23 -0.94 -1.29
N THR A 145 2.22 -0.97 -2.19
CA THR A 145 2.77 0.21 -2.88
C THR A 145 3.31 1.30 -1.95
N VAL A 146 4.09 0.87 -0.98
CA VAL A 146 4.58 1.68 0.11
C VAL A 146 5.93 2.31 -0.23
N ASN A 147 6.03 3.63 -0.10
CA ASN A 147 7.28 4.35 -0.31
C ASN A 147 8.13 4.35 0.96
N THR A 148 9.40 3.96 0.84
CA THR A 148 10.37 3.85 1.94
C THR A 148 11.10 5.17 2.16
N LYS A 149 10.97 5.72 3.38
CA LYS A 149 11.62 6.98 3.75
C LYS A 149 12.17 7.00 5.17
N THR A 150 13.25 7.74 5.34
CA THR A 150 13.76 8.14 6.66
C THR A 150 13.14 9.48 7.07
N ILE A 151 12.64 9.59 8.31
CA ILE A 151 12.18 10.88 8.88
C ILE A 151 12.85 11.11 10.24
N GLY A 152 13.79 12.05 10.27
CA GLY A 152 14.57 12.35 11.47
C GLY A 152 15.56 11.23 11.80
N VAL A 153 15.69 10.88 13.09
CA VAL A 153 16.50 9.75 13.56
C VAL A 153 15.76 8.41 13.46
N ASP A 154 14.43 8.47 13.28
CA ASP A 154 13.59 7.30 13.13
C ASP A 154 13.61 6.83 11.67
N LYS A 155 14.12 5.61 11.45
CA LYS A 155 14.41 5.06 10.13
C LYS A 155 13.17 4.75 9.26
N LEU A 156 11.95 4.87 9.79
CA LEU A 156 10.82 4.13 9.22
C LEU A 156 9.60 5.02 9.04
N VAL A 157 9.39 5.52 7.82
CA VAL A 157 8.10 6.04 7.39
C VAL A 157 7.73 5.45 6.05
N TYR A 158 6.67 4.66 6.11
CA TYR A 158 5.99 4.16 4.95
C TYR A 158 4.86 5.10 4.56
N LYS A 159 4.85 5.66 3.34
CA LYS A 159 3.68 6.36 2.79
C LYS A 159 2.92 5.40 1.87
N ALA A 160 1.73 4.98 2.28
CA ALA A 160 0.81 4.30 1.38
C ALA A 160 0.35 5.30 0.31
N LEU A 161 0.83 5.11 -0.92
CA LEU A 161 0.30 5.84 -2.07
C LEU A 161 -0.96 5.09 -2.52
N CYS A 162 -2.13 5.45 -2.00
CA CYS A 162 -3.37 5.05 -2.66
C CYS A 162 -3.38 5.69 -4.06
N LYS A 163 -2.98 4.94 -5.09
CA LYS A 163 -3.29 5.29 -6.46
C LYS A 163 -4.79 5.07 -6.66
N HIS A 164 -5.49 6.17 -6.95
CA HIS A 164 -6.91 6.18 -7.35
C HIS A 164 -7.14 5.46 -8.67
#